data_AF-A0A4R9AC48-F1
#
_entry.id   AF-A0A4R9AC48-F1
#
_cell.length_a   1.000
_cell.length_b   1.000
_cell.length_c   1.000
_cell.angle_alpha   90.00
_cell.angle_beta   90.00
_cell.angle_gamma   90.00
#
_symmetry.space_group_name_H-M   'P 1'
#
loop_
_entity.id
_entity.type
_entity.pdbx_description
1 polymer ?
#
loop_
_entity_poly.entity_id
_entity_poly.type
_entity_poly.pdbx_seq_one_letter_code
_entity_poly.pdbx_strand_id
1 'polypeptide(L)' 'MDFDQQAKTDLLEAVEALRVEAEGPAPDTGAVVKKAGRLKAAAASIGIPALSSAVGGAVEAFTSLAIGGAFG' A
#
# COMPACT_ATOMS: atom_id res chain seq x y z
N MET A 1 16.28 -19.63 7.44
CA MET A 1 15.02 -19.17 8.06
C MET A 1 14.87 -17.73 7.62
N ASP A 2 14.32 -17.52 6.42
CA ASP A 2 14.50 -16.30 5.60
C ASP A 2 13.20 -15.50 5.46
N PHE A 3 12.27 -15.69 6.40
CA PHE A 3 10.95 -15.07 6.41
C PHE A 3 11.01 -13.54 6.38
N ASP A 4 12.06 -12.95 6.96
CA ASP A 4 12.28 -11.51 6.98
C ASP A 4 12.59 -10.93 5.58
N GLN A 5 13.41 -11.63 4.79
CA GLN A 5 13.70 -11.25 3.40
C GLN A 5 12.47 -11.36 2.50
N GLN A 6 11.67 -12.41 2.69
CA GLN A 6 10.44 -12.60 1.91
C GLN A 6 9.39 -11.54 2.26
N ALA A 7 9.20 -11.24 3.54
CA ALA A 7 8.26 -10.20 3.98
C ALA A 7 8.68 -8.81 3.51
N LYS A 8 9.99 -8.51 3.53
CA LYS A 8 10.55 -7.28 2.97
C LYS A 8 10.32 -7.19 1.46
N THR A 9 10.50 -8.29 0.73
CA THR A 9 10.27 -8.34 -0.72
C THR A 9 8.80 -8.06 -1.03
N ASP A 10 7.87 -8.75 -0.37
CA ASP A 10 6.42 -8.53 -0.58
C ASP A 10 6.01 -7.09 -0.22
N LEU A 11 6.61 -6.49 0.81
CA LEU A 11 6.40 -5.07 1.13
C LEU A 11 6.84 -4.16 -0.01
N LEU A 12 8.06 -4.34 -0.53
CA LEU A 12 8.60 -3.51 -1.61
C LEU A 12 7.78 -3.66 -2.90
N GLU A 13 7.37 -4.88 -3.22
CA GLU A 13 6.49 -5.15 -4.36
C GLU A 13 5.12 -4.48 -4.17
N ALA A 14 4.56 -4.51 -2.96
CA ALA A 14 3.30 -3.84 -2.66
C ALA A 14 3.40 -2.30 -2.77
N VAL A 15 4.54 -1.72 -2.35
CA VAL A 15 4.82 -0.28 -2.53
C VAL A 15 4.88 0.08 -4.00
N GLU A 16 5.69 -0.63 -4.80
CA GLU A 16 5.82 -0.34 -6.24
C GLU A 16 4.49 -0.53 -6.97
N ALA A 17 3.75 -1.60 -6.66
CA ALA A 17 2.46 -1.85 -7.31
C ALA A 17 1.47 -0.71 -7.07
N LEU A 18 1.40 -0.19 -5.83
CA LEU A 18 0.58 0.96 -5.46
C LEU A 18 1.05 2.23 -6.15
N ARG A 19 2.37 2.46 -6.16
CA ARG A 19 3.01 3.60 -6.81
C ARG A 19 2.66 3.66 -8.31
N VAL A 20 2.87 2.57 -9.03
CA VAL A 20 2.57 2.47 -10.47
C VAL A 20 1.10 2.73 -10.77
N GLU A 21 0.19 2.27 -9.90
CA GLU A 21 -1.24 2.54 -10.07
C GLU A 21 -1.54 4.02 -9.86
N ALA A 22 -1.10 4.60 -8.74
CA ALA A 22 -1.44 5.95 -8.33
C ALA A 22 -0.78 7.02 -9.21
N GLU A 23 0.43 6.76 -9.74
CA GLU A 23 1.14 7.65 -10.67
C GLU A 23 0.79 7.36 -12.15
N GLY A 24 -0.08 6.38 -12.41
CA GLY A 24 -0.53 6.04 -13.76
C GLY A 24 -1.29 7.18 -14.45
N PRO A 25 -1.37 7.19 -15.79
CA PRO A 25 -2.06 8.25 -16.54
C PRO A 25 -3.58 8.28 -16.30
N ALA A 26 -4.15 7.16 -15.86
CA ALA A 26 -5.54 7.02 -15.45
C ALA A 26 -5.56 6.01 -14.29
N PRO A 27 -5.28 6.46 -13.05
CA PRO A 27 -5.22 5.58 -11.89
C PRO A 27 -6.61 4.97 -11.65
N ASP A 28 -6.73 3.65 -11.45
CA ASP A 28 -8.02 3.07 -11.07
C ASP A 28 -8.23 3.19 -9.56
N THR A 29 -9.26 3.93 -9.15
CA THR A 29 -9.57 4.17 -7.73
C THR A 29 -9.69 2.87 -6.94
N GLY A 30 -10.37 1.85 -7.51
CA GLY A 30 -10.55 0.55 -6.86
C GLY A 30 -9.23 -0.21 -6.70
N ALA A 31 -8.36 -0.15 -7.70
CA ALA A 31 -7.04 -0.75 -7.72
C ALA A 31 -6.10 -0.06 -6.73
N VAL A 32 -6.12 1.28 -6.64
CA VAL A 32 -5.34 2.04 -5.65
C VAL A 32 -5.71 1.60 -4.24
N VAL A 33 -7.01 1.56 -3.90
CA VAL A 33 -7.47 1.13 -2.56
C VAL A 33 -7.09 -0.32 -2.28
N LYS A 34 -7.25 -1.22 -3.26
CA LYS A 34 -6.89 -2.63 -3.12
C LYS A 34 -5.38 -2.81 -2.88
N LYS A 35 -4.55 -2.09 -3.63
CA LYS A 35 -3.08 -2.13 -3.51
C LYS A 35 -2.59 -1.49 -2.21
N ALA A 36 -3.22 -0.41 -1.77
CA ALA A 36 -3.00 0.19 -0.46
C ALA A 36 -3.33 -0.81 0.67
N GLY A 37 -4.47 -1.52 0.57
CA GLY A 37 -4.81 -2.60 1.50
C GLY A 37 -3.76 -3.72 1.55
N ARG A 38 -3.22 -4.14 0.39
CA ARG A 38 -2.12 -5.12 0.33
C ARG A 38 -0.86 -4.62 1.03
N LEU A 39 -0.48 -3.36 0.79
CA LEU A 39 0.67 -2.73 1.46
C LEU A 39 0.53 -2.78 3.00
N LYS A 40 -0.67 -2.48 3.53
CA LYS A 40 -0.95 -2.59 4.96
C LYS A 40 -0.80 -4.01 5.49
N ALA A 41 -1.27 -5.02 4.75
CA ALA A 41 -1.11 -6.42 5.14
C ALA A 41 0.36 -6.85 5.16
N ALA A 42 1.13 -6.48 4.14
CA ALA A 42 2.57 -6.78 4.06
C ALA A 42 3.34 -6.12 5.22
N ALA A 43 3.05 -4.86 5.52
CA ALA A 43 3.64 -4.13 6.64
C ALA A 43 3.30 -4.77 8.01
N ALA A 44 2.06 -5.25 8.17
CA ALA A 44 1.63 -5.93 9.39
C ALA A 44 2.37 -7.28 9.59
N SER A 45 2.63 -8.02 8.51
CA SER A 45 3.37 -9.29 8.57
C SER A 45 4.84 -9.15 9.01
N ILE A 46 5.46 -7.98 8.82
CA ILE A 46 6.83 -7.70 9.29
C ILE A 46 6.85 -7.48 10.81
N GLY A 47 5.72 -7.07 11.42
CA GLY A 47 5.60 -6.93 12.87
C GLY A 47 6.30 -5.69 13.46
N ILE A 48 6.76 -4.74 12.64
CA ILE A 48 7.35 -3.48 13.11
C ILE A 48 6.21 -2.46 13.36
N PRO A 49 5.96 -2.04 14.62
CA PRO A 49 4.81 -1.18 14.96
C PRO A 49 4.86 0.18 14.26
N ALA A 50 6.06 0.77 14.15
CA ALA A 50 6.28 2.05 13.48
C ALA A 50 5.93 1.97 11.98
N LEU A 51 6.29 0.85 11.32
CA LEU A 51 5.98 0.62 9.91
C LEU A 51 4.47 0.46 9.71
N SER A 52 3.82 -0.35 10.55
CA SER A 52 2.37 -0.56 10.47
C SER A 52 1.59 0.74 10.69
N SER A 53 2.05 1.60 11.60
CA SER A 53 1.43 2.91 11.85
C SER A 53 1.61 3.87 10.67
N ALA A 54 2.84 3.97 10.13
CA ALA A 54 3.13 4.82 8.97
C ALA A 54 2.32 4.38 7.73
N VAL A 55 2.29 3.08 7.45
CA VAL A 55 1.52 2.51 6.35
C VAL A 55 0.02 2.68 6.59
N GLY A 56 -0.46 2.50 7.82
CA GLY A 56 -1.85 2.75 8.19
C GLY A 56 -2.31 4.16 7.81
N GLY A 57 -1.53 5.18 8.18
CA GLY A 57 -1.83 6.57 7.81
C GLY A 57 -1.81 6.81 6.30
N ALA A 58 -0.85 6.21 5.58
CA ALA A 58 -0.80 6.31 4.12
C ALA A 58 -2.04 5.68 3.45
N VAL A 59 -2.44 4.47 3.85
CA VAL A 59 -3.63 3.79 3.31
C VAL A 59 -4.91 4.58 3.59
N GLU A 60 -5.01 5.19 4.76
CA GLU A 60 -6.15 6.04 5.10
C GLU A 60 -6.21 7.30 4.22
N ALA A 61 -5.05 7.93 3.96
CA ALA A 61 -4.95 9.05 3.03
C ALA A 61 -5.33 8.66 1.60
N PHE A 62 -4.83 7.52 1.08
CA PHE A 62 -5.21 6.99 -0.22
C PHE A 62 -6.71 6.68 -0.30
N THR A 63 -7.29 6.12 0.76
CA THR A 63 -8.71 5.81 0.83
C THR A 63 -9.55 7.09 0.85
N SER A 64 -9.12 8.11 1.60
CA SER A 64 -9.78 9.42 1.62
C SER A 64 -9.74 10.10 0.25
N LEU A 65 -8.59 10.07 -0.43
CA LEU A 65 -8.43 10.54 -1.81
C LEU A 65 -9.33 9.78 -2.79
N ALA A 66 -9.42 8.46 -2.64
CA ALA A 66 -10.30 7.60 -3.43
C ALA A 66 -11.78 7.94 -3.23
N ILE A 67 -12.22 8.13 -1.98
CA ILE A 67 -13.60 8.56 -1.67
C ILE A 67 -13.87 9.96 -2.23
N GLY A 68 -12.85 10.84 -2.23
CA GLY A 68 -12.91 12.18 -2.81
C GLY A 68 -12.85 12.23 -4.34
N GLY A 69 -12.67 11.09 -5.03
CA GLY A 69 -12.59 11.03 -6.49
C GLY A 69 -11.26 11.54 -7.08
N ALA A 70 -10.17 11.55 -6.31
CA ALA A 70 -8.88 12.08 -6.77
C ALA A 70 -8.16 11.19 -7.81
N PHE A 71 -8.63 9.95 -8.00
CA PHE A 71 -8.09 8.97 -8.95
C PHE A 71 -9.12 8.66 -10.06
N GLY A 72 -9.95 9.63 -10.47
CA GLY A 72 -11.03 9.43 -11.44
C GLY A 72 -11.33 10.67 -12.26
#